data_AF-A0A9D6HP57-F1
#
_entry.id   AF-A0A9D6HP57-F1
#
_cell.length_a   1.000
_cell.length_b   1.000
_cell.length_c   1.000
_cell.angle_alpha   90.00
_cell.angle_beta   90.00
_cell.angle_gamma   90.00
#
_symmetry.space_group_name_H-M   'P 1'
#
loop_
_entity.id
_entity.type
_entity.pdbx_description
1 polymer ?
#
loop_
_entity_poly.entity_id
_entity_poly.type
_entity_poly.pdbx_seq_one_letter_code
_entity_poly.pdbx_strand_id
1 'polypeptide(L)'
;NCIHVLPHYPSPMADAGYDVSDYRAVRPELGTLLDFSHFTEQAGRRGIRVIVDLVLNHTSDAHPWFLEARSSRTSPRRDFYMWSTDGKNLLGAINPFEHITRSNWVFNQETGDYFYSAFYPEQADLNWDNPNVLAEFLGIMDFWVARGVSGFRLDAVAHLIKREGTRSKGLPETHAVIKKLRAHVDEHYPDVVLLGEVSEPLDKLKTYFGTGDECQLLYHFPMAEWLTVALTTGDRTMPEAQIAASGGIPKNCAWAFFLRNHDDLSLATLPKGEQARLFSLLDPEGKYTFGSGIALRLASIFGGDREKLREVFTLLFSLRGAAVLYYGDEIGMKNDEKRKPVPDVREYVRGAFDWAEARRAMADARSLWAHVARLIRAKT
;
A
#
# COMPACT_ATOMS: atom_id res chain seq x y z
N ASN A 1 15.16 2.30 -11.04
CA ASN A 1 15.29 3.77 -10.95
C ASN A 1 14.62 4.34 -9.70
N CYS A 2 13.73 3.62 -9.02
CA CYS A 2 13.13 4.02 -7.75
C CYS A 2 13.10 2.84 -6.77
N ILE A 3 13.26 3.10 -5.48
CA ILE A 3 13.05 2.16 -4.38
C ILE A 3 11.88 2.68 -3.55
N HIS A 4 10.87 1.83 -3.32
CA HIS A 4 9.83 2.06 -2.33
C HIS A 4 10.21 1.34 -1.04
N VAL A 5 10.41 2.11 0.03
CA VAL A 5 10.65 1.59 1.37
C VAL A 5 9.31 1.52 2.10
N LEU A 6 8.91 0.30 2.48
CA LEU A 6 7.75 0.04 3.34
C LEU A 6 7.87 0.82 4.67
N PRO A 7 6.80 0.94 5.49
CA PRO A 7 6.85 1.75 6.71
C PRO A 7 8.08 1.41 7.56
N HIS A 8 8.94 2.40 7.76
CA HIS A 8 10.22 2.29 8.46
C HIS A 8 10.24 3.06 9.78
N TYR A 9 9.10 3.67 10.12
CA TYR A 9 8.85 4.45 11.34
C TYR A 9 8.76 3.56 12.58
N PRO A 10 9.13 4.06 13.79
CA PRO A 10 8.73 3.48 15.07
C PRO A 10 7.28 3.02 15.05
N SER A 11 7.09 1.78 15.50
CA SER A 11 5.82 1.08 15.45
C SER A 11 5.86 -0.12 16.41
N PRO A 12 4.76 -0.41 17.13
CA PRO A 12 4.58 -1.67 17.86
C PRO A 12 4.53 -2.93 16.96
N MET A 13 4.43 -2.76 15.64
CA MET A 13 4.41 -3.80 14.62
C MET A 13 3.13 -4.64 14.61
N ALA A 14 2.01 -4.11 15.09
CA ALA A 14 0.71 -4.78 15.04
C ALA A 14 0.27 -5.08 13.59
N ASP A 15 0.61 -4.19 12.66
CA ASP A 15 0.41 -4.36 11.21
C ASP A 15 1.72 -4.13 10.46
N ALA A 16 2.78 -4.80 10.91
CA ALA A 16 4.10 -4.81 10.27
C ALA A 16 4.72 -3.42 9.99
N GLY A 17 4.38 -2.41 10.80
CA GLY A 17 4.91 -1.05 10.69
C GLY A 17 3.89 -0.01 10.21
N TYR A 18 2.71 -0.42 9.75
CA TYR A 18 1.63 0.50 9.35
C TYR A 18 0.96 1.15 10.56
N ASP A 19 1.03 0.56 11.75
CA ASP A 19 0.72 1.19 13.03
C ASP A 19 1.88 2.12 13.48
N VAL A 20 1.96 3.32 12.91
CA VAL A 20 3.05 4.28 13.16
C VAL A 20 2.91 4.97 14.52
N SER A 21 3.96 4.92 15.35
CA SER A 21 4.03 5.61 16.65
C SER A 21 4.92 6.86 16.67
N ASP A 22 5.78 7.06 15.66
CA ASP A 22 6.51 8.32 15.43
C ASP A 22 6.86 8.51 13.95
N TYR A 23 6.20 9.46 13.29
CA TYR A 23 6.43 9.75 11.86
C TYR A 23 7.78 10.41 11.54
N ARG A 24 8.52 10.91 12.52
CA ARG A 24 9.78 11.68 12.31
C ARG A 24 11.01 10.94 12.82
N ALA A 25 10.90 9.63 12.96
CA ALA A 25 12.00 8.75 13.37
C ALA A 25 12.08 7.50 12.48
N VAL A 26 13.17 6.76 12.66
CA VAL A 26 13.40 5.44 12.04
C VAL A 26 13.34 4.40 13.15
N ARG A 27 12.76 3.23 12.88
CA ARG A 27 12.77 2.11 13.84
C ARG A 27 14.21 1.79 14.26
N PRO A 28 14.48 1.64 15.56
CA PRO A 28 15.84 1.37 16.05
C PRO A 28 16.51 0.15 15.39
N GLU A 29 15.73 -0.88 15.05
CA GLU A 29 16.24 -2.11 14.41
C GLU A 29 16.69 -1.89 12.96
N LEU A 30 16.21 -0.81 12.31
CA LEU A 30 16.58 -0.42 10.95
C LEU A 30 17.73 0.59 10.91
N GLY A 31 18.07 1.21 12.05
CA GLY A 31 19.13 2.20 12.17
C GLY A 31 18.63 3.56 12.66
N THR A 32 19.32 4.62 12.24
CA THR A 32 19.08 6.01 12.68
C THR A 32 18.62 6.90 11.53
N LEU A 33 18.21 8.14 11.84
CA LEU A 33 17.94 9.16 10.81
C LEU A 33 19.19 9.49 9.96
N LEU A 34 20.40 9.34 10.52
CA LEU A 34 21.65 9.51 9.77
C LEU A 34 21.84 8.37 8.78
N ASP A 35 21.55 7.13 9.18
CA ASP A 35 21.63 5.98 8.28
C ASP A 35 20.62 6.10 7.14
N PHE A 36 19.40 6.57 7.42
CA PHE A 36 18.40 6.84 6.39
C PHE A 36 18.87 7.93 5.41
N SER A 37 19.41 9.04 5.93
CA SER A 37 19.91 10.14 5.10
C SER A 37 21.11 9.70 4.25
N HIS A 38 21.98 8.84 4.80
CA HIS A 38 23.07 8.24 4.06
C HIS A 38 22.55 7.31 2.96
N PHE A 39 21.54 6.49 3.25
CA PHE A 39 20.89 5.62 2.27
C PHE A 39 20.30 6.41 1.10
N THR A 40 19.52 7.46 1.35
CA THR A 40 18.91 8.29 0.30
C THR A 40 19.98 9.04 -0.50
N GLU A 41 21.03 9.53 0.15
CA GLU A 41 22.18 10.14 -0.53
C GLU A 41 22.87 9.13 -1.48
N GLN A 42 23.17 7.92 -1.01
CA GLN A 42 23.79 6.89 -1.82
C GLN A 42 22.91 6.42 -2.98
N ALA A 43 21.59 6.34 -2.77
CA ALA A 43 20.63 6.06 -3.82
C ALA A 43 20.64 7.18 -4.88
N GLY A 44 20.58 8.44 -4.44
CA GLY A 44 20.64 9.61 -5.31
C GLY A 44 21.90 9.67 -6.17
N ARG A 45 23.08 9.39 -5.59
CA ARG A 45 24.36 9.29 -6.33
C ARG A 45 24.36 8.22 -7.43
N ARG A 46 23.44 7.25 -7.37
CA ARG A 46 23.27 6.17 -8.36
C ARG A 46 22.08 6.40 -9.29
N GLY A 47 21.45 7.59 -9.24
CA GLY A 47 20.25 7.90 -10.02
C GLY A 47 19.02 7.10 -9.56
N ILE A 48 19.00 6.65 -8.31
CA ILE A 48 17.88 5.92 -7.71
C ILE A 48 17.11 6.87 -6.80
N ARG A 49 15.83 7.07 -7.10
CA ARG A 49 14.89 7.81 -6.25
C ARG A 49 14.41 6.92 -5.11
N VAL A 50 14.04 7.52 -3.98
CA VAL A 50 13.47 6.81 -2.82
C VAL A 50 12.09 7.36 -2.54
N ILE A 51 11.08 6.50 -2.48
CA ILE A 51 9.75 6.84 -1.96
C ILE A 51 9.49 6.06 -0.67
N VAL A 52 8.72 6.64 0.23
CA VAL A 52 8.33 6.03 1.50
C VAL A 52 6.81 6.00 1.64
N ASP A 53 6.30 5.11 2.48
CA ASP A 53 4.89 5.15 2.87
C ASP A 53 4.57 6.39 3.69
N LEU A 54 3.44 7.02 3.40
CA LEU A 54 2.80 8.02 4.24
C LEU A 54 1.47 7.44 4.72
N VAL A 55 1.48 6.90 5.95
CA VAL A 55 0.30 6.34 6.58
C VAL A 55 -0.60 7.47 7.07
N LEU A 56 -1.54 7.88 6.21
CA LEU A 56 -2.35 9.08 6.40
C LEU A 56 -3.60 8.84 7.25
N ASN A 57 -4.20 7.66 7.15
CA ASN A 57 -5.53 7.44 7.71
C ASN A 57 -5.54 7.34 9.23
N HIS A 58 -4.49 6.76 9.81
CA HIS A 58 -4.44 6.37 11.22
C HIS A 58 -3.02 6.47 11.77
N THR A 59 -2.91 6.49 13.10
CA THR A 59 -1.66 6.24 13.82
C THR A 59 -1.77 4.97 14.65
N SER A 60 -0.67 4.48 15.20
CA SER A 60 -0.73 3.51 16.30
C SER A 60 -1.49 4.09 17.51
N ASP A 61 -2.16 3.23 18.26
CA ASP A 61 -2.71 3.52 19.59
C ASP A 61 -1.62 3.76 20.66
N ALA A 62 -0.36 3.48 20.33
CA ALA A 62 0.83 3.86 21.10
C ALA A 62 1.42 5.21 20.66
N HIS A 63 0.88 5.85 19.61
CA HIS A 63 1.36 7.16 19.16
C HIS A 63 1.11 8.22 20.26
N PRO A 64 2.07 9.12 20.57
CA PRO A 64 1.91 10.13 21.62
C PRO A 64 0.64 10.98 21.48
N TRP A 65 0.27 11.35 20.26
CA TRP A 65 -1.00 12.05 19.99
C TRP A 65 -2.22 11.26 20.49
N PHE A 66 -2.28 9.95 20.25
CA PHE A 66 -3.42 9.12 20.67
C PHE A 66 -3.42 8.88 22.18
N LEU A 67 -2.25 8.60 22.76
CA LEU A 67 -2.11 8.44 24.22
C LEU A 67 -2.61 9.70 24.96
N GLU A 68 -2.27 10.88 24.45
CA GLU A 68 -2.77 12.14 25.00
C GLU A 68 -4.28 12.32 24.76
N ALA A 69 -4.78 12.02 23.56
CA ALA A 69 -6.20 12.14 23.20
C ALA A 69 -7.12 11.22 24.00
N ARG A 70 -6.67 9.97 24.27
CA ARG A 70 -7.46 8.95 24.96
C ARG A 70 -7.54 9.13 26.47
N SER A 71 -6.59 9.87 27.05
CA SER A 71 -6.47 10.10 28.50
C SER A 71 -7.59 10.96 29.10
N SER A 72 -8.22 11.83 28.31
CA SER A 72 -9.30 12.70 28.77
C SER A 72 -10.15 13.20 27.60
N ARG A 73 -11.46 13.36 27.83
CA ARG A 73 -12.40 13.98 26.88
C ARG A 73 -12.12 15.46 26.62
N THR A 74 -11.33 16.11 27.47
CA THR A 74 -10.95 17.52 27.34
C THR A 74 -9.50 17.72 26.89
N SER A 75 -8.83 16.65 26.47
CA SER A 75 -7.46 16.70 25.95
C SER A 75 -7.36 17.66 24.75
N PRO A 76 -6.33 18.51 24.64
CA PRO A 76 -6.17 19.39 23.48
C PRO A 76 -5.88 18.60 22.19
N ARG A 77 -5.36 17.36 22.31
CA ARG A 77 -5.20 16.43 21.18
C ARG A 77 -6.44 15.58 20.92
N ARG A 78 -7.54 15.74 21.67
CA ARG A 78 -8.74 14.90 21.55
C ARG A 78 -9.25 14.84 20.10
N ASP A 79 -9.37 16.00 19.47
CA ASP A 79 -9.92 16.16 18.13
C ASP A 79 -8.96 15.76 17.00
N PHE A 80 -7.77 15.24 17.30
CA PHE A 80 -6.93 14.58 16.30
C PHE A 80 -7.52 13.23 15.87
N TYR A 81 -8.40 12.65 16.68
CA TYR A 81 -8.99 11.34 16.45
C TYR A 81 -10.50 11.42 16.46
N MET A 82 -11.13 10.37 15.96
CA MET A 82 -12.56 10.25 15.91
C MET A 82 -13.10 9.54 17.16
N TRP A 83 -14.14 10.11 17.78
CA TRP A 83 -14.73 9.60 19.00
C TRP A 83 -16.25 9.44 18.88
N SER A 84 -16.80 8.49 19.62
CA SER A 84 -18.25 8.28 19.74
C SER A 84 -18.61 7.88 21.17
N THR A 85 -19.71 8.41 21.71
CA THR A 85 -20.16 8.06 23.06
C THR A 85 -20.79 6.67 23.15
N ASP A 86 -21.34 6.16 22.05
CA ASP A 86 -22.07 4.88 22.03
C ASP A 86 -21.67 3.94 20.88
N GLY A 87 -20.82 4.39 19.95
CA GLY A 87 -20.36 3.59 18.82
C GLY A 87 -21.46 3.27 17.81
N LYS A 88 -22.55 4.05 17.77
CA LYS A 88 -23.73 3.76 16.91
C LYS A 88 -23.83 4.65 15.67
N ASN A 89 -22.93 5.61 15.51
CA ASN A 89 -22.76 6.38 14.29
C ASN A 89 -21.83 5.65 13.31
N LEU A 90 -21.83 6.07 12.04
CA LEU A 90 -21.01 5.56 10.94
C LEU A 90 -21.20 4.05 10.66
N LEU A 91 -22.37 3.49 10.97
CA LEU A 91 -22.63 2.05 10.76
C LEU A 91 -22.66 1.64 9.27
N GLY A 92 -22.87 2.61 8.37
CA GLY A 92 -22.78 2.40 6.93
C GLY A 92 -21.36 2.43 6.36
N ALA A 93 -20.37 2.81 7.18
CA ALA A 93 -18.97 2.85 6.75
C ALA A 93 -18.45 1.44 6.46
N ILE A 94 -17.55 1.34 5.48
CA ILE A 94 -16.91 0.06 5.16
C ILE A 94 -16.01 -0.40 6.32
N ASN A 95 -16.04 -1.70 6.64
CA ASN A 95 -15.05 -2.35 7.49
C ASN A 95 -14.18 -3.27 6.61
N PRO A 96 -12.99 -2.81 6.18
CA PRO A 96 -12.07 -3.62 5.40
C PRO A 96 -11.68 -4.95 6.06
N PHE A 97 -11.55 -4.97 7.39
CA PHE A 97 -11.06 -6.11 8.16
C PHE A 97 -12.12 -6.69 9.10
N GLU A 98 -13.33 -6.95 8.57
CA GLU A 98 -14.45 -7.52 9.33
C GLU A 98 -14.15 -8.88 10.00
N HIS A 99 -13.15 -9.59 9.47
CA HIS A 99 -12.64 -10.85 10.00
C HIS A 99 -11.73 -10.68 11.22
N ILE A 100 -11.21 -9.47 11.45
CA ILE A 100 -10.37 -9.10 12.61
C ILE A 100 -11.24 -8.41 13.66
N THR A 101 -11.99 -7.39 13.25
CA THR A 101 -12.86 -6.60 14.15
C THR A 101 -14.27 -6.54 13.57
N ARG A 102 -15.30 -6.73 14.39
CA ARG A 102 -16.70 -6.67 13.91
C ARG A 102 -17.22 -5.24 13.74
N SER A 103 -16.54 -4.26 14.34
CA SER A 103 -16.96 -2.88 14.42
C SER A 103 -15.74 -1.98 14.25
N ASN A 104 -15.91 -0.89 13.52
CA ASN A 104 -14.88 0.15 13.42
C ASN A 104 -14.80 1.03 14.68
N TRP A 105 -15.67 0.80 15.67
CA TRP A 105 -15.62 1.47 16.97
C TRP A 105 -15.01 0.55 18.02
N VAL A 106 -13.89 0.98 18.59
CA VAL A 106 -13.17 0.28 19.65
C VAL A 106 -13.38 1.00 20.97
N PHE A 107 -13.73 0.26 22.03
CA PHE A 107 -14.02 0.85 23.34
C PHE A 107 -12.75 1.35 24.02
N ASN A 108 -12.73 2.63 24.40
CA ASN A 108 -11.70 3.24 25.23
C ASN A 108 -12.11 3.18 26.71
N GLN A 109 -11.40 2.36 27.48
CA GLN A 109 -11.65 2.21 28.92
C GLN A 109 -11.37 3.48 29.71
N GLU A 110 -10.41 4.31 29.29
CA GLU A 110 -9.97 5.49 30.05
C GLU A 110 -11.06 6.57 30.15
N THR A 111 -11.86 6.75 29.09
CA THR A 111 -12.94 7.75 29.05
C THR A 111 -14.34 7.17 28.86
N GLY A 112 -14.49 5.85 28.79
CA GLY A 112 -15.80 5.18 28.71
C GLY A 112 -16.58 5.52 27.44
N ASP A 113 -15.89 5.77 26.34
CA ASP A 113 -16.41 6.05 25.00
C ASP A 113 -15.65 5.19 23.98
N TYR A 114 -15.83 5.45 22.69
CA TYR A 114 -15.24 4.67 21.60
C TYR A 114 -14.37 5.56 20.72
N PHE A 115 -13.26 5.02 20.22
CA PHE A 115 -12.49 5.61 19.14
C PHE A 115 -12.67 4.82 17.85
N TYR A 116 -12.47 5.49 16.72
CA TYR A 116 -12.61 4.85 15.41
C TYR A 116 -11.31 4.18 14.98
N SER A 117 -11.42 2.97 14.43
CA SER A 117 -10.36 2.25 13.73
C SER A 117 -10.97 1.52 12.54
N ALA A 118 -10.56 1.86 11.32
CA ALA A 118 -11.03 1.16 10.12
C ALA A 118 -10.34 -0.20 9.92
N PHE A 119 -9.18 -0.42 10.53
CA PHE A 119 -8.31 -1.56 10.25
C PHE A 119 -8.10 -2.40 11.52
N TYR A 120 -6.89 -2.43 12.09
CA TYR A 120 -6.62 -3.11 13.36
C TYR A 120 -7.03 -2.24 14.56
N PRO A 121 -7.49 -2.83 15.69
CA PRO A 121 -7.81 -2.06 16.90
C PRO A 121 -6.70 -1.12 17.37
N GLU A 122 -5.45 -1.49 17.10
CA GLU A 122 -4.23 -0.73 17.41
C GLU A 122 -3.97 0.43 16.43
N GLN A 123 -4.80 0.63 15.41
CA GLN A 123 -4.70 1.69 14.41
C GLN A 123 -5.84 2.70 14.60
N ALA A 124 -5.59 3.76 15.36
CA ALA A 124 -6.57 4.80 15.65
C ALA A 124 -6.68 5.80 14.47
N ASP A 125 -7.86 5.90 13.89
CA ASP A 125 -8.11 6.76 12.74
C ASP A 125 -8.05 8.25 13.11
N LEU A 126 -7.31 8.99 12.29
CA LEU A 126 -7.17 10.43 12.39
C LEU A 126 -8.45 11.14 11.90
N ASN A 127 -8.77 12.24 12.57
CA ASN A 127 -9.86 13.12 12.20
C ASN A 127 -9.37 14.19 11.21
N TRP A 128 -9.50 13.89 9.91
CA TRP A 128 -9.10 14.81 8.84
C TRP A 128 -9.99 16.05 8.68
N ASP A 129 -11.10 16.16 9.43
CA ASP A 129 -11.85 17.43 9.52
C ASP A 129 -11.11 18.46 10.40
N ASN A 130 -10.17 18.01 11.24
CA ASN A 130 -9.31 18.90 12.02
C ASN A 130 -8.13 19.41 11.16
N PRO A 131 -8.02 20.73 10.89
CA PRO A 131 -6.98 21.27 10.02
C PRO A 131 -5.56 21.06 10.57
N ASN A 132 -5.41 20.83 11.87
CA ASN A 132 -4.11 20.56 12.48
C ASN A 132 -3.54 19.20 12.05
N VAL A 133 -4.38 18.23 11.70
CA VAL A 133 -3.92 16.94 11.15
C VAL A 133 -3.23 17.18 9.81
N LEU A 134 -3.86 17.94 8.90
CA LEU A 134 -3.23 18.31 7.63
C LEU A 134 -1.90 19.03 7.86
N ALA A 135 -1.86 20.02 8.75
CA ALA A 135 -0.63 20.77 9.04
C ALA A 135 0.50 19.87 9.54
N GLU A 136 0.21 18.89 10.40
CA GLU A 136 1.20 17.93 10.89
C GLU A 136 1.73 17.05 9.75
N PHE A 137 0.86 16.56 8.85
CA PHE A 137 1.27 15.74 7.72
C PHE A 137 2.07 16.49 6.67
N LEU A 138 1.75 17.75 6.39
CA LEU A 138 2.61 18.60 5.54
C LEU A 138 4.02 18.72 6.15
N GLY A 139 4.11 18.98 7.45
CA GLY A 139 5.39 19.03 8.15
C GLY A 139 6.12 17.68 8.22
N ILE A 140 5.41 16.55 8.19
CA ILE A 140 6.01 15.20 8.06
C ILE A 140 6.60 15.03 6.66
N MET A 141 5.88 15.44 5.62
CA MET A 141 6.38 15.40 4.25
C MET A 141 7.65 16.25 4.10
N ASP A 142 7.63 17.49 4.59
CA ASP A 142 8.80 18.39 4.57
C ASP A 142 10.02 17.76 5.26
N PHE A 143 9.79 17.13 6.42
CA PHE A 143 10.83 16.45 7.18
C PHE A 143 11.53 15.35 6.38
N TRP A 144 10.77 14.56 5.62
CA TRP A 144 11.33 13.45 4.83
C TRP A 144 11.91 13.91 3.50
N VAL A 145 11.31 14.91 2.85
CA VAL A 145 11.90 15.51 1.63
C VAL A 145 13.25 16.15 1.94
N ALA A 146 13.39 16.83 3.08
CA ALA A 146 14.68 17.35 3.56
C ALA A 146 15.76 16.26 3.77
N ARG A 147 15.35 14.98 3.84
CA ARG A 147 16.23 13.81 3.98
C ARG A 147 16.36 13.00 2.69
N GLY A 148 16.00 13.58 1.54
CA GLY A 148 16.21 12.98 0.23
C GLY A 148 15.09 12.05 -0.25
N VAL A 149 13.96 12.00 0.46
CA VAL A 149 12.76 11.32 -0.07
C VAL A 149 12.26 12.08 -1.31
N SER A 150 11.97 11.32 -2.36
CA SER A 150 11.55 11.79 -3.69
C SER A 150 10.08 11.51 -3.98
N GLY A 151 9.31 11.06 -2.99
CA GLY A 151 7.89 10.76 -3.16
C GLY A 151 7.29 9.99 -2.00
N PHE A 152 5.96 9.93 -1.99
CA PHE A 152 5.18 9.30 -0.93
C PHE A 152 4.16 8.34 -1.53
N ARG A 153 4.10 7.10 -1.02
CA ARG A 153 2.95 6.23 -1.21
C ARG A 153 1.88 6.65 -0.19
N LEU A 154 0.73 7.14 -0.67
CA LEU A 154 -0.39 7.54 0.17
C LEU A 154 -1.19 6.30 0.55
N ASP A 155 -0.92 5.78 1.75
CA ASP A 155 -1.52 4.56 2.26
C ASP A 155 -2.95 4.81 2.75
N ALA A 156 -3.86 3.88 2.44
CA ALA A 156 -5.27 3.94 2.82
C ALA A 156 -5.96 5.27 2.47
N VAL A 157 -5.50 5.95 1.41
CA VAL A 157 -5.88 7.34 1.11
C VAL A 157 -7.37 7.47 0.79
N ALA A 158 -8.05 6.39 0.42
CA ALA A 158 -9.50 6.39 0.22
C ALA A 158 -10.30 6.57 1.52
N HIS A 159 -9.71 6.34 2.69
CA HIS A 159 -10.42 6.21 3.97
C HIS A 159 -10.38 7.47 4.86
N LEU A 160 -9.74 8.56 4.42
CA LEU A 160 -9.43 9.71 5.29
C LEU A 160 -10.68 10.34 5.92
N ILE A 161 -11.72 10.61 5.13
CA ILE A 161 -12.93 11.28 5.58
C ILE A 161 -14.08 10.28 5.81
N LYS A 162 -14.78 10.47 6.93
CA LYS A 162 -15.91 9.65 7.35
C LYS A 162 -17.18 10.49 7.44
N ARG A 163 -18.29 9.96 6.92
CA ARG A 163 -19.60 10.63 6.92
C ARG A 163 -20.73 9.64 7.18
N GLU A 164 -21.67 10.05 8.02
CA GLU A 164 -22.88 9.29 8.31
C GLU A 164 -23.68 9.00 7.04
N GLY A 165 -24.29 7.81 6.96
CA GLY A 165 -25.07 7.40 5.79
C GLY A 165 -24.26 7.14 4.51
N THR A 166 -22.92 7.11 4.60
CA THR A 166 -22.03 6.79 3.47
C THR A 166 -21.15 5.60 3.78
N ARG A 167 -20.50 5.05 2.74
CA ARG A 167 -19.45 4.03 2.89
C ARG A 167 -18.14 4.56 3.50
N SER A 168 -18.01 5.88 3.70
CA SER A 168 -16.81 6.55 4.23
C SER A 168 -15.54 6.15 3.47
N LYS A 169 -15.64 6.08 2.13
CA LYS A 169 -14.54 5.73 1.24
C LYS A 169 -14.65 6.55 -0.05
N GLY A 170 -13.55 7.19 -0.45
CA GLY A 170 -13.45 8.01 -1.67
C GLY A 170 -14.44 9.18 -1.72
N LEU A 171 -14.66 9.84 -0.58
CA LEU A 171 -15.56 10.98 -0.50
C LEU A 171 -14.95 12.24 -1.16
N PRO A 172 -15.77 13.20 -1.63
CA PRO A 172 -15.26 14.45 -2.23
C PRO A 172 -14.28 15.20 -1.31
N GLU A 173 -14.51 15.19 0.00
CA GLU A 173 -13.61 15.81 0.97
C GLU A 173 -12.27 15.07 1.10
N THR A 174 -12.25 13.75 0.90
CA THR A 174 -11.00 12.98 0.80
C THR A 174 -10.18 13.48 -0.38
N HIS A 175 -10.80 13.63 -1.55
CA HIS A 175 -10.16 14.22 -2.73
C HIS A 175 -9.65 15.64 -2.45
N ALA A 176 -10.42 16.47 -1.73
CA ALA A 176 -9.98 17.81 -1.34
C ALA A 176 -8.73 17.81 -0.44
N VAL A 177 -8.57 16.82 0.44
CA VAL A 177 -7.32 16.64 1.22
C VAL A 177 -6.15 16.30 0.30
N ILE A 178 -6.32 15.34 -0.62
CA ILE A 178 -5.27 14.92 -1.55
C ILE A 178 -4.81 16.09 -2.42
N LYS A 179 -5.74 16.94 -2.90
CA LYS A 179 -5.41 18.16 -3.65
C LYS A 179 -4.55 19.14 -2.85
N LYS A 180 -4.78 19.27 -1.54
CA LYS A 180 -3.95 20.11 -0.66
C LYS A 180 -2.54 19.52 -0.48
N LEU A 181 -2.43 18.21 -0.29
CA LEU A 181 -1.13 17.53 -0.25
C LEU A 181 -0.37 17.71 -1.57
N ARG A 182 -1.08 17.57 -2.70
CA ARG A 182 -0.52 17.75 -4.03
C ARG A 182 -0.08 19.19 -4.28
N ALA A 183 -0.90 20.18 -3.94
CA ALA A 183 -0.56 21.59 -4.10
C ALA A 183 0.70 21.95 -3.32
N HIS A 184 0.84 21.47 -2.08
CA HIS A 184 2.05 21.66 -1.27
C HIS A 184 3.30 21.09 -1.94
N VAL A 185 3.20 19.86 -2.48
CA VAL A 185 4.31 19.24 -3.22
C VAL A 185 4.65 19.99 -4.50
N ASP A 186 3.65 20.37 -5.30
CA ASP A 186 3.91 21.09 -6.55
C ASP A 186 4.52 22.48 -6.30
N GLU A 187 4.13 23.16 -5.22
CA GLU A 187 4.65 24.49 -4.84
C GLU A 187 6.09 24.43 -4.31
N HIS A 188 6.40 23.45 -3.45
CA HIS A 188 7.66 23.42 -2.72
C HIS A 188 8.68 22.40 -3.27
N TYR A 189 8.23 21.33 -3.91
CA TYR A 189 9.03 20.15 -4.25
C TYR A 189 8.62 19.53 -5.60
N PRO A 190 8.86 20.20 -6.74
CA PRO A 190 8.35 19.78 -8.06
C PRO A 190 8.85 18.39 -8.53
N ASP A 191 9.92 17.86 -7.93
CA ASP A 191 10.48 16.53 -8.22
C ASP A 191 9.89 15.41 -7.34
N VAL A 192 9.03 15.73 -6.37
CA VAL A 192 8.41 14.79 -5.45
C VAL A 192 7.09 14.29 -6.04
N VAL A 193 6.87 12.97 -5.99
CA VAL A 193 5.65 12.33 -6.54
C VAL A 193 4.77 11.74 -5.45
N LEU A 194 3.45 11.81 -5.64
CA LEU A 194 2.46 11.11 -4.82
C LEU A 194 1.95 9.89 -5.58
N LEU A 195 2.08 8.73 -4.94
CA LEU A 195 1.60 7.43 -5.41
C LEU A 195 0.41 6.99 -4.55
N GLY A 196 -0.81 7.03 -5.08
CA GLY A 196 -1.98 6.61 -4.31
C GLY A 196 -2.13 5.09 -4.24
N GLU A 197 -2.32 4.56 -3.03
CA GLU A 197 -2.89 3.24 -2.84
C GLU A 197 -4.41 3.34 -2.70
N VAL A 198 -5.11 2.84 -3.71
CA VAL A 198 -6.57 2.86 -3.78
C VAL A 198 -7.03 1.56 -4.41
N SER A 199 -7.57 0.65 -3.59
CA SER A 199 -8.24 -0.56 -4.07
C SER A 199 -9.70 -0.25 -4.41
N GLU A 200 -9.96 0.11 -5.66
CA GLU A 200 -11.29 0.40 -6.24
C GLU A 200 -11.36 -0.07 -7.71
N PRO A 201 -12.57 -0.29 -8.26
CA PRO A 201 -12.76 -0.45 -9.69
C PRO A 201 -12.20 0.74 -10.49
N LEU A 202 -11.81 0.49 -11.75
CA LEU A 202 -11.02 1.42 -12.55
C LEU A 202 -11.67 2.81 -12.73
N ASP A 203 -12.99 2.90 -12.84
CA ASP A 203 -13.72 4.17 -13.00
C ASP A 203 -13.57 5.06 -11.76
N LYS A 204 -13.62 4.46 -10.57
CA LYS A 204 -13.41 5.14 -9.28
C LYS A 204 -11.93 5.41 -9.04
N LEU A 205 -11.06 4.45 -9.35
CA LEU A 205 -9.62 4.63 -9.21
C LEU A 205 -9.11 5.85 -9.97
N LYS A 206 -9.58 6.06 -11.21
CA LYS A 206 -9.18 7.22 -12.03
C LYS A 206 -9.51 8.58 -11.41
N THR A 207 -10.50 8.68 -10.52
CA THR A 207 -10.86 9.97 -9.93
C THR A 207 -9.75 10.52 -9.04
N TYR A 208 -8.86 9.67 -8.54
CA TYR A 208 -7.70 10.06 -7.71
C TYR A 208 -6.54 10.68 -8.50
N PHE A 209 -6.64 10.78 -9.83
CA PHE A 209 -5.80 11.67 -10.62
C PHE A 209 -6.33 13.12 -10.60
N GLY A 210 -7.60 13.32 -10.21
CA GLY A 210 -8.30 14.60 -10.33
C GLY A 210 -8.27 15.08 -11.79
N THR A 211 -7.91 16.35 -11.97
CA THR A 211 -7.62 16.97 -13.27
C THR A 211 -6.12 16.98 -13.60
N GLY A 212 -5.34 16.18 -12.89
CA GLY A 212 -3.87 16.24 -12.83
C GLY A 212 -3.36 16.95 -11.57
N ASP A 213 -4.25 17.24 -10.62
CA ASP A 213 -4.03 18.00 -9.38
C ASP A 213 -4.19 17.16 -8.10
N GLU A 214 -4.20 15.82 -8.23
CA GLU A 214 -4.17 14.88 -7.09
C GLU A 214 -2.93 13.97 -7.17
N CYS A 215 -3.06 12.64 -7.12
CA CYS A 215 -1.91 11.73 -7.23
C CYS A 215 -1.28 11.80 -8.62
N GLN A 216 0.04 11.81 -8.71
CA GLN A 216 0.76 11.66 -9.99
C GLN A 216 0.75 10.21 -10.45
N LEU A 217 0.82 9.26 -9.51
CA LEU A 217 0.82 7.83 -9.78
C LEU A 217 -0.31 7.12 -9.03
N LEU A 218 -0.90 6.09 -9.63
CA LEU A 218 -1.86 5.21 -8.97
C LEU A 218 -1.53 3.75 -9.25
N TYR A 219 -1.58 2.92 -8.21
CA TYR A 219 -1.50 1.47 -8.39
C TYR A 219 -2.70 0.95 -9.17
N HIS A 220 -2.45 0.21 -10.25
CA HIS A 220 -3.52 -0.34 -11.08
C HIS A 220 -4.02 -1.69 -10.55
N PHE A 221 -4.63 -1.71 -9.36
CA PHE A 221 -5.13 -2.94 -8.70
C PHE A 221 -5.97 -3.85 -9.61
N PRO A 222 -6.97 -3.35 -10.37
CA PRO A 222 -7.75 -4.20 -11.27
C PRO A 222 -6.90 -4.93 -12.32
N MET A 223 -5.78 -4.33 -12.76
CA MET A 223 -4.90 -4.98 -13.73
C MET A 223 -4.17 -6.15 -13.07
N ALA A 224 -3.64 -5.98 -11.86
CA ALA A 224 -2.96 -7.06 -11.14
C ALA A 224 -3.89 -8.27 -10.93
N GLU A 225 -5.15 -8.01 -10.57
CA GLU A 225 -6.19 -9.04 -10.42
C GLU A 225 -6.49 -9.76 -11.74
N TRP A 226 -6.79 -9.01 -12.80
CA TRP A 226 -7.12 -9.60 -14.11
C TRP A 226 -5.93 -10.27 -14.80
N LEU A 227 -4.71 -9.79 -14.57
CA LEU A 227 -3.50 -10.50 -14.99
C LEU A 227 -3.42 -11.86 -14.31
N THR A 228 -3.71 -11.94 -13.01
CA THR A 228 -3.71 -13.23 -12.31
C THR A 228 -4.76 -14.17 -12.89
N VAL A 229 -5.97 -13.68 -13.17
CA VAL A 229 -7.00 -14.46 -13.86
C VAL A 229 -6.47 -15.00 -15.19
N ALA A 230 -5.98 -14.12 -16.06
CA ALA A 230 -5.49 -14.48 -17.39
C ALA A 230 -4.34 -15.49 -17.36
N LEU A 231 -3.48 -15.41 -16.36
CA LEU A 231 -2.34 -16.33 -16.21
C LEU A 231 -2.74 -17.69 -15.66
N THR A 232 -3.91 -17.79 -15.01
CA THR A 232 -4.48 -19.08 -14.57
C THR A 232 -5.38 -19.73 -15.62
N THR A 233 -6.05 -18.95 -16.49
CA THR A 233 -7.03 -19.46 -17.46
C THR A 233 -6.56 -19.42 -18.91
N GLY A 234 -5.59 -18.57 -19.24
CA GLY A 234 -5.25 -18.19 -20.60
C GLY A 234 -6.18 -17.13 -21.21
N ASP A 235 -7.21 -16.68 -20.50
CA ASP A 235 -8.17 -15.67 -21.02
C ASP A 235 -7.62 -14.25 -20.89
N ARG A 236 -7.38 -13.62 -22.04
CA ARG A 236 -6.79 -12.27 -22.14
C ARG A 236 -7.82 -11.16 -22.29
N THR A 237 -9.11 -11.52 -22.40
CA THR A 237 -10.19 -10.57 -22.70
C THR A 237 -10.22 -9.41 -21.70
N MET A 238 -10.15 -9.73 -20.41
CA MET A 238 -10.24 -8.72 -19.36
C MET A 238 -8.96 -7.89 -19.20
N PRO A 239 -7.73 -8.45 -19.21
CA PRO A 239 -6.52 -7.64 -19.31
C PRO A 239 -6.52 -6.68 -20.49
N GLU A 240 -6.91 -7.11 -21.68
CA GLU A 240 -7.00 -6.25 -22.87
C GLU A 240 -8.02 -5.13 -22.69
N ALA A 241 -9.19 -5.45 -22.12
CA ALA A 241 -10.20 -4.46 -21.76
C ALA A 241 -9.69 -3.45 -20.72
N GLN A 242 -8.94 -3.90 -19.71
CA GLN A 242 -8.31 -3.02 -18.73
C GLN A 242 -7.30 -2.09 -19.40
N ILE A 243 -6.42 -2.59 -20.27
CA ILE A 243 -5.45 -1.76 -21.02
C ILE A 243 -6.17 -0.68 -21.84
N ALA A 244 -7.20 -1.07 -22.59
CA ALA A 244 -8.00 -0.13 -23.37
C ALA A 244 -8.65 0.94 -22.49
N ALA A 245 -9.19 0.51 -21.34
CA ALA A 245 -9.81 1.39 -20.37
C ALA A 245 -8.80 2.22 -19.56
N SER A 246 -7.51 1.89 -19.52
CA SER A 246 -6.49 2.66 -18.78
C SER A 246 -6.19 4.05 -19.41
N GLY A 247 -6.69 4.34 -20.61
CA GLY A 247 -6.52 5.64 -21.28
C GLY A 247 -7.32 6.79 -20.64
N GLY A 248 -7.13 8.00 -21.16
CA GLY A 248 -7.91 9.19 -20.76
C GLY A 248 -7.54 9.78 -19.39
N ILE A 249 -6.32 9.54 -18.91
CA ILE A 249 -5.79 10.14 -17.69
C ILE A 249 -5.08 11.48 -17.99
N PRO A 250 -4.93 12.40 -17.02
CA PRO A 250 -4.19 13.64 -17.20
C PRO A 250 -2.74 13.40 -17.67
N LYS A 251 -2.19 14.33 -18.47
CA LYS A 251 -0.88 14.15 -19.14
C LYS A 251 0.30 14.04 -18.17
N ASN A 252 0.17 14.60 -16.98
CA ASN A 252 1.17 14.57 -15.90
C ASN A 252 0.97 13.40 -14.93
N CYS A 253 0.09 12.45 -15.27
CA CYS A 253 -0.20 11.27 -14.46
C CYS A 253 0.21 9.99 -15.18
N ALA A 254 0.48 8.93 -14.41
CA ALA A 254 0.74 7.60 -14.94
C ALA A 254 0.26 6.48 -14.01
N TRP A 255 0.05 5.29 -14.58
CA TRP A 255 -0.23 4.09 -13.81
C TRP A 255 1.05 3.48 -13.24
N ALA A 256 0.94 2.92 -12.04
CA ALA A 256 1.91 2.02 -11.43
C ALA A 256 1.38 0.59 -11.52
N PHE A 257 1.88 -0.18 -12.47
CA PHE A 257 1.52 -1.58 -12.66
C PHE A 257 2.40 -2.46 -11.77
N PHE A 258 1.80 -3.47 -11.17
CA PHE A 258 2.47 -4.43 -10.32
C PHE A 258 1.80 -5.80 -10.51
N LEU A 259 2.46 -6.85 -10.01
CA LEU A 259 1.94 -8.22 -10.07
C LEU A 259 1.57 -8.71 -8.68
N ARG A 260 2.48 -8.51 -7.72
CA ARG A 260 2.31 -8.80 -6.30
C ARG A 260 2.93 -7.68 -5.47
N ASN A 261 2.64 -7.69 -4.17
CA ASN A 261 3.13 -6.72 -3.20
C ASN A 261 3.26 -7.41 -1.82
N HIS A 262 3.40 -6.60 -0.77
CA HIS A 262 3.57 -7.05 0.61
C HIS A 262 2.26 -7.51 1.29
N ASP A 263 1.12 -7.31 0.63
CA ASP A 263 -0.20 -7.75 1.09
C ASP A 263 -0.63 -9.04 0.39
N ASP A 264 -1.85 -9.47 0.68
CA ASP A 264 -2.53 -10.49 -0.08
C ASP A 264 -2.75 -10.06 -1.55
N LEU A 265 -2.98 -11.06 -2.41
CA LEU A 265 -3.61 -10.81 -3.69
C LEU A 265 -5.06 -10.47 -3.41
N SER A 266 -5.35 -9.17 -3.31
CA SER A 266 -6.71 -8.69 -3.25
C SER A 266 -7.47 -9.18 -4.48
N LEU A 267 -8.69 -9.67 -4.29
CA LEU A 267 -9.60 -10.08 -5.37
C LEU A 267 -10.85 -9.17 -5.38
N ALA A 268 -10.75 -8.01 -4.74
CA ALA A 268 -11.90 -7.19 -4.36
C ALA A 268 -12.62 -6.60 -5.58
N THR A 269 -11.92 -6.36 -6.70
CA THR A 269 -12.53 -5.79 -7.91
C THR A 269 -13.04 -6.84 -8.89
N LEU A 270 -12.71 -8.12 -8.66
CA LEU A 270 -13.19 -9.23 -9.49
C LEU A 270 -14.66 -9.58 -9.20
N PRO A 271 -15.40 -10.08 -10.20
CA PRO A 271 -16.70 -10.71 -9.97
C PRO A 271 -16.61 -11.90 -9.00
N LYS A 272 -17.65 -12.13 -8.19
CA LYS A 272 -17.66 -13.18 -7.16
C LYS A 272 -17.36 -14.59 -7.70
N GLY A 273 -17.76 -14.90 -8.93
CA GLY A 273 -17.42 -16.17 -9.58
C GLY A 273 -15.91 -16.34 -9.83
N GLU A 274 -15.23 -15.27 -10.27
CA GLU A 274 -13.79 -15.29 -10.45
C GLU A 274 -13.04 -15.35 -9.10
N GLN A 275 -13.54 -14.65 -8.09
CA GLN A 275 -13.01 -14.75 -6.72
C GLN A 275 -13.03 -16.21 -6.25
N ALA A 276 -14.21 -16.85 -6.28
CA ALA A 276 -14.38 -18.24 -5.84
C ALA A 276 -13.49 -19.21 -6.62
N ARG A 277 -13.39 -19.04 -7.95
CA ARG A 277 -12.52 -19.85 -8.81
C ARG A 277 -11.06 -19.72 -8.41
N LEU A 278 -10.57 -18.51 -8.18
CA LEU A 278 -9.18 -18.28 -7.78
C LEU A 278 -8.88 -18.83 -6.39
N PHE A 279 -9.80 -18.70 -5.42
CA PHE A 279 -9.64 -19.36 -4.11
C PHE A 279 -9.51 -20.87 -4.25
N SER A 280 -10.42 -21.52 -4.96
CA SER A 280 -10.37 -22.98 -5.15
C SER A 280 -9.12 -23.44 -5.92
N LEU A 281 -8.59 -22.61 -6.83
CA LEU A 281 -7.42 -22.96 -7.62
C LEU A 281 -6.09 -22.72 -6.89
N LEU A 282 -5.96 -21.58 -6.21
CA LEU A 282 -4.70 -21.10 -5.66
C LEU A 282 -4.50 -21.46 -4.19
N ASP A 283 -5.59 -21.61 -3.44
CA ASP A 283 -5.54 -21.92 -2.01
C ASP A 283 -6.70 -22.84 -1.59
N PRO A 284 -6.79 -24.06 -2.16
CA PRO A 284 -7.91 -24.97 -1.92
C PRO A 284 -8.08 -25.38 -0.45
N GLU A 285 -7.01 -25.32 0.34
CA GLU A 285 -7.00 -25.64 1.77
C GLU A 285 -7.20 -24.41 2.67
N GLY A 286 -7.30 -23.21 2.09
CA GLY A 286 -7.49 -21.96 2.84
C GLY A 286 -6.28 -21.56 3.70
N LYS A 287 -5.08 -22.05 3.38
CA LYS A 287 -3.86 -21.84 4.18
C LYS A 287 -3.35 -20.40 4.09
N TYR A 288 -3.54 -19.75 2.95
CA TYR A 288 -3.03 -18.41 2.66
C TYR A 288 -4.15 -17.37 2.54
N THR A 289 -5.38 -17.73 2.89
CA THR A 289 -6.54 -16.84 2.78
C THR A 289 -6.49 -15.75 3.85
N PHE A 290 -6.60 -14.49 3.41
CA PHE A 290 -6.66 -13.31 4.26
C PHE A 290 -7.86 -12.45 3.85
N GLY A 291 -8.91 -12.45 4.67
CA GLY A 291 -10.17 -11.79 4.32
C GLY A 291 -10.70 -12.22 2.95
N SER A 292 -10.70 -11.29 1.98
CA SER A 292 -11.16 -11.53 0.60
C SER A 292 -10.05 -11.78 -0.42
N GLY A 293 -8.81 -12.01 0.02
CA GLY A 293 -7.68 -12.28 -0.87
C GLY A 293 -6.79 -13.43 -0.42
N ILE A 294 -5.67 -13.61 -1.14
CA ILE A 294 -4.77 -14.77 -0.99
C ILE A 294 -3.30 -14.32 -0.87
N ALA A 295 -2.65 -14.59 0.26
CA ALA A 295 -1.27 -14.23 0.55
C ALA A 295 -0.25 -15.13 -0.16
N LEU A 296 -0.13 -15.02 -1.48
CA LEU A 296 0.84 -15.76 -2.29
C LEU A 296 1.87 -14.84 -2.95
N ARG A 297 3.13 -15.28 -3.03
CA ARG A 297 4.14 -14.70 -3.92
C ARG A 297 3.90 -15.12 -5.36
N LEU A 298 4.44 -14.34 -6.30
CA LEU A 298 4.24 -14.57 -7.73
C LEU A 298 4.73 -15.96 -8.15
N ALA A 299 5.92 -16.38 -7.70
CA ALA A 299 6.44 -17.70 -8.01
C ALA A 299 5.63 -18.84 -7.38
N SER A 300 4.96 -18.61 -6.24
CA SER A 300 4.09 -19.61 -5.61
C SER A 300 2.84 -19.86 -6.44
N ILE A 301 2.23 -18.79 -6.98
CA ILE A 301 1.06 -18.89 -7.88
C ILE A 301 1.36 -19.81 -9.08
N PHE A 302 2.58 -19.77 -9.61
CA PHE A 302 2.99 -20.59 -10.76
C PHE A 302 3.77 -21.85 -10.40
N GLY A 303 3.82 -22.26 -9.12
CA GLY A 303 4.59 -23.43 -8.70
C GLY A 303 6.11 -23.32 -8.94
N GLY A 304 6.62 -22.13 -9.26
CA GLY A 304 8.00 -21.88 -9.67
C GLY A 304 8.28 -22.09 -11.16
N ASP A 305 7.25 -22.16 -12.01
CA ASP A 305 7.41 -22.22 -13.47
C ASP A 305 8.11 -20.96 -13.99
N ARG A 306 9.36 -21.12 -14.41
CA ARG A 306 10.22 -20.02 -14.86
C ARG A 306 9.75 -19.42 -16.18
N GLU A 307 9.17 -20.20 -17.08
CA GLU A 307 8.73 -19.67 -18.37
C GLU A 307 7.50 -18.79 -18.19
N LYS A 308 6.53 -19.24 -17.36
CA LYS A 308 5.41 -18.38 -16.96
C LYS A 308 5.88 -17.10 -16.28
N LEU A 309 6.80 -17.17 -15.33
CA LEU A 309 7.35 -15.97 -14.68
C LEU A 309 7.97 -14.98 -15.69
N ARG A 310 8.69 -15.49 -16.70
CA ARG A 310 9.27 -14.66 -17.77
C ARG A 310 8.21 -14.00 -18.64
N GLU A 311 7.15 -14.71 -19.00
CA GLU A 311 6.01 -14.16 -19.76
C GLU A 311 5.35 -13.02 -18.99
N VAL A 312 5.09 -13.23 -17.70
CA VAL A 312 4.42 -12.24 -16.85
C VAL A 312 5.25 -10.98 -16.68
N PHE A 313 6.56 -11.11 -16.46
CA PHE A 313 7.43 -9.93 -16.43
C PHE A 313 7.47 -9.23 -17.79
N THR A 314 7.50 -9.96 -18.90
CA THR A 314 7.47 -9.35 -20.24
C THR A 314 6.21 -8.51 -20.43
N LEU A 315 5.07 -9.00 -19.95
CA LEU A 315 3.81 -8.27 -19.96
C LEU A 315 3.84 -7.05 -19.03
N LEU A 316 4.32 -7.19 -17.79
CA LEU A 316 4.45 -6.05 -16.87
C LEU A 316 5.31 -4.92 -17.48
N PHE A 317 6.43 -5.26 -18.11
CA PHE A 317 7.32 -4.28 -18.72
C PHE A 317 6.82 -3.75 -20.08
N SER A 318 5.86 -4.40 -20.74
CA SER A 318 5.23 -3.87 -21.96
C SER A 318 4.13 -2.84 -21.69
N LEU A 319 3.55 -2.83 -20.48
CA LEU A 319 2.51 -1.87 -20.09
C LEU A 319 3.04 -0.43 -20.03
N ARG A 320 2.23 0.55 -20.46
CA ARG A 320 2.59 1.98 -20.44
C ARG A 320 2.36 2.59 -19.06
N GLY A 321 3.42 2.64 -18.26
CA GLY A 321 3.43 3.21 -16.92
C GLY A 321 4.69 2.80 -16.15
N ALA A 322 4.71 3.08 -14.86
CA ALA A 322 5.73 2.56 -13.96
C ALA A 322 5.50 1.05 -13.73
N ALA A 323 6.55 0.25 -13.88
CA ALA A 323 6.53 -1.16 -13.49
C ALA A 323 7.10 -1.29 -12.07
N VAL A 324 6.30 -1.80 -11.14
CA VAL A 324 6.66 -2.00 -9.74
C VAL A 324 6.95 -3.49 -9.53
N LEU A 325 8.16 -3.77 -9.06
CA LEU A 325 8.62 -5.11 -8.72
C LEU A 325 8.53 -5.30 -7.20
N TYR A 326 8.03 -6.44 -6.76
CA TYR A 326 8.11 -6.83 -5.36
C TYR A 326 9.40 -7.61 -5.11
N TYR A 327 10.10 -7.28 -4.01
CA TYR A 327 11.45 -7.77 -3.77
C TYR A 327 11.49 -9.31 -3.78
N GLY A 328 12.42 -9.86 -4.56
CA GLY A 328 12.62 -11.31 -4.67
C GLY A 328 11.84 -11.99 -5.78
N ASP A 329 10.84 -11.33 -6.38
CA ASP A 329 10.12 -11.93 -7.51
C ASP A 329 11.04 -12.09 -8.74
N GLU A 330 12.03 -11.20 -8.89
CA GLU A 330 13.08 -11.25 -9.91
C GLU A 330 13.96 -12.52 -9.88
N ILE A 331 14.00 -13.21 -8.73
CA ILE A 331 14.76 -14.45 -8.49
C ILE A 331 13.82 -15.62 -8.21
N GLY A 332 12.50 -15.41 -8.33
CA GLY A 332 11.49 -16.44 -8.15
C GLY A 332 11.29 -16.86 -6.70
N MET A 333 11.43 -15.95 -5.74
CA MET A 333 11.12 -16.24 -4.34
C MET A 333 9.67 -16.73 -4.18
N LYS A 334 9.52 -17.83 -3.45
CA LYS A 334 8.22 -18.43 -3.09
C LYS A 334 7.83 -18.03 -1.66
N ASN A 335 6.60 -18.35 -1.28
CA ASN A 335 6.10 -18.19 0.08
C ASN A 335 7.09 -18.79 1.09
N ASP A 336 7.21 -18.16 2.25
CA ASP A 336 8.10 -18.59 3.33
C ASP A 336 7.48 -19.76 4.11
N GLU A 337 7.54 -20.95 3.51
CA GLU A 337 6.98 -22.19 4.07
C GLU A 337 7.63 -22.64 5.38
N LYS A 338 8.78 -22.06 5.76
CA LYS A 338 9.47 -22.38 7.00
C LYS A 338 8.79 -21.74 8.21
N ARG A 339 7.88 -20.80 7.99
CA ARG A 339 7.12 -20.15 9.05
C ARG A 339 6.09 -21.11 9.64
N LYS A 340 6.03 -21.12 10.98
CA LYS A 340 4.89 -21.69 11.69
C LYS A 340 3.61 -20.93 11.28
N PRO A 341 2.43 -21.56 11.37
CA PRO A 341 1.17 -20.85 11.18
C PRO A 341 1.15 -19.55 11.99
N VAL A 342 0.83 -18.47 11.32
CA VAL A 342 0.79 -17.10 11.86
C VAL A 342 -0.63 -16.54 11.70
N PRO A 343 -1.11 -15.71 12.64
CA PRO A 343 -2.42 -15.07 12.53
C PRO A 343 -2.55 -14.20 11.27
N ASP A 344 -1.53 -13.40 10.96
CA ASP A 344 -1.45 -12.65 9.72
C ASP A 344 -0.72 -13.46 8.65
N VAL A 345 -1.48 -14.14 7.78
CA VAL A 345 -0.92 -14.96 6.71
C VAL A 345 -0.15 -14.14 5.65
N ARG A 346 -0.28 -12.81 5.62
CA ARG A 346 0.53 -11.97 4.72
C ARG A 346 2.03 -12.07 5.06
N GLU A 347 2.40 -12.48 6.27
CA GLU A 347 3.80 -12.74 6.60
C GLU A 347 4.46 -13.82 5.72
N TYR A 348 3.69 -14.76 5.14
CA TYR A 348 4.23 -15.75 4.20
C TYR A 348 4.83 -15.11 2.94
N VAL A 349 4.40 -13.91 2.54
CA VAL A 349 4.98 -13.18 1.41
C VAL A 349 6.08 -12.19 1.81
N ARG A 350 6.36 -12.06 3.11
CA ARG A 350 7.32 -11.09 3.70
C ARG A 350 8.61 -11.76 4.22
N GLY A 351 8.95 -12.94 3.70
CA GLY A 351 10.17 -13.68 4.08
C GLY A 351 11.48 -12.95 3.74
N ALA A 352 12.56 -13.27 4.43
CA ALA A 352 13.87 -12.64 4.19
C ALA A 352 14.35 -12.85 2.74
N PHE A 353 15.01 -11.84 2.16
CA PHE A 353 15.53 -11.93 0.79
C PHE A 353 16.63 -13.00 0.67
N ASP A 354 16.55 -13.85 -0.36
CA ASP A 354 17.52 -14.90 -0.59
C ASP A 354 18.75 -14.38 -1.36
N TRP A 355 19.71 -13.85 -0.60
CA TRP A 355 20.98 -13.38 -1.16
C TRP A 355 21.83 -14.48 -1.82
N ALA A 356 21.69 -15.73 -1.38
CA ALA A 356 22.44 -16.83 -1.98
C ALA A 356 21.89 -17.16 -3.37
N GLU A 357 20.58 -17.22 -3.52
CA GLU A 357 19.92 -17.38 -4.82
C GLU A 357 20.17 -16.17 -5.72
N ALA A 358 20.10 -14.94 -5.20
CA ALA A 358 20.41 -13.75 -5.98
C ALA A 358 21.81 -13.82 -6.62
N ARG A 359 22.83 -14.25 -5.86
CA ARG A 359 24.19 -14.43 -6.39
C ARG A 359 24.26 -15.51 -7.47
N ARG A 360 23.55 -16.63 -7.31
CA ARG A 360 23.44 -17.68 -8.35
C ARG A 360 22.76 -17.15 -9.61
N ALA A 361 21.63 -16.48 -9.46
CA ALA A 361 20.85 -15.93 -10.57
C ALA A 361 21.63 -14.84 -11.33
N MET A 362 22.38 -13.98 -10.65
CA MET A 362 23.25 -12.98 -11.28
C MET A 362 24.38 -13.59 -12.12
N ALA A 363 24.84 -14.80 -11.78
CA ALA A 363 25.89 -15.50 -12.53
C ALA A 363 25.37 -16.31 -13.74
N ASP A 364 24.05 -16.57 -13.82
CA ASP A 364 23.43 -17.32 -14.92
C ASP A 364 22.70 -16.39 -15.90
N ALA A 365 23.20 -16.29 -17.15
CA ALA A 365 22.60 -15.46 -18.20
C ALA A 365 21.20 -15.93 -18.66
N ARG A 366 20.79 -17.15 -18.27
CA ARG A 366 19.46 -17.73 -18.52
C ARG A 366 18.55 -17.64 -17.28
N SER A 367 19.00 -17.00 -16.20
CA SER A 367 18.20 -16.78 -15.01
C SER A 367 16.98 -15.91 -15.27
N LEU A 368 15.98 -16.03 -14.39
CA LEU A 368 14.86 -15.10 -14.35
C LEU A 368 15.37 -13.66 -14.14
N TRP A 369 16.34 -13.48 -13.23
CA TRP A 369 17.00 -12.21 -12.99
C TRP A 369 17.57 -11.60 -14.27
N ALA A 370 18.34 -12.36 -15.05
CA ALA A 370 18.92 -11.89 -16.30
C ALA A 370 17.84 -11.52 -17.33
N HIS A 371 16.71 -12.23 -17.34
CA HIS A 371 15.55 -11.87 -18.17
C HIS A 371 14.91 -10.54 -17.74
N VAL A 372 14.60 -10.37 -16.46
CA VAL A 372 14.05 -9.12 -15.92
C VAL A 372 15.00 -7.95 -16.15
N ALA A 373 16.30 -8.13 -15.94
CA ALA A 373 17.30 -7.11 -16.20
C ALA A 373 17.35 -6.68 -17.68
N ARG A 374 17.18 -7.61 -18.62
CA ARG A 374 17.08 -7.29 -20.06
C ARG A 374 15.81 -6.49 -20.37
N LEU A 375 14.67 -6.86 -19.78
CA LEU A 375 13.42 -6.12 -19.96
C LEU A 375 13.52 -4.68 -19.44
N ILE A 376 14.13 -4.49 -18.26
CA ILE A 376 14.38 -3.16 -17.70
C ILE A 376 15.22 -2.33 -18.67
N ARG A 377 16.35 -2.87 -19.15
CA ARG A 377 17.24 -2.17 -20.11
C ARG A 377 16.60 -1.88 -21.46
N ALA A 378 15.62 -2.67 -21.88
CA ALA A 378 14.88 -2.45 -23.12
C ALA A 378 13.77 -1.40 -23.00
N LYS A 379 13.28 -1.15 -21.77
CA LYS A 379 12.25 -0.16 -21.47
C LYS A 379 12.84 1.23 -21.18
N THR A 380 14.01 1.28 -20.55
CA THR A 380 14.79 2.50 -20.29
C THR A 380 15.52 2.95 -21.54
#